data_AF-A0A958NAA5-F1
#
_entry.id   AF-A0A958NAA5-F1
#
_cell.length_a   1.000
_cell.length_b   1.000
_cell.length_c   1.000
_cell.angle_alpha   90.00
_cell.angle_beta   90.00
_cell.angle_gamma   90.00
#
_symmetry.space_group_name_H-M   'P 1'
#
loop_
_entity.id
_entity.type
_entity.pdbx_description
1 polymer ?
#
loop_
_entity_poly.entity_id
_entity_poly.type
_entity_poly.pdbx_seq_one_letter_code
_entity_poly.pdbx_strand_id
1 'polypeptide(L)' 'ELSGDFVSLDMNGRSLSEFEWPKVTNLLLGEEGQGIPQSLKRRSISIPIHSEVESLNASAALSIALYSWSLSNSK' A
#
# COMPACT_ATOMS: atom_id res chain seq x y z
N GLU A 1 -18.95 7.06 4.42
CA GLU A 1 -17.88 6.86 3.42
C GLU A 1 -16.57 7.37 3.99
N LEU A 2 -15.46 6.70 3.72
CA LEU A 2 -14.12 7.27 3.96
C LEU A 2 -13.91 8.38 2.92
N SER A 3 -13.97 9.64 3.36
CA SER A 3 -13.71 10.81 2.53
C SER A 3 -12.26 11.25 2.68
N GLY A 4 -11.51 11.33 1.58
CA GLY A 4 -10.13 11.81 1.58
C GLY A 4 -9.26 11.10 0.56
N ASP A 5 -8.07 11.65 0.36
CA ASP A 5 -7.05 11.09 -0.52
C ASP A 5 -6.22 10.07 0.28
N PHE A 6 -6.34 8.80 -0.08
CA PHE A 6 -5.56 7.71 0.49
C PHE A 6 -4.93 6.82 -0.60
N VAL A 7 -3.97 6.02 -0.19
CA VAL A 7 -3.28 5.01 -0.99
C VAL A 7 -3.51 3.67 -0.31
N SER A 8 -4.15 2.75 -1.00
CA SER A 8 -4.46 1.42 -0.46
C SER A 8 -3.32 0.43 -0.71
N LEU A 9 -2.97 -0.40 0.29
CA LEU A 9 -2.06 -1.53 0.11
C LEU A 9 -2.85 -2.74 -0.40
N ASP A 10 -2.57 -3.16 -1.63
CA ASP A 10 -3.24 -4.29 -2.30
C ASP A 10 -2.23 -5.01 -3.20
N MET A 11 -2.20 -6.33 -3.15
CA MET A 11 -1.30 -7.14 -3.98
C MET A 11 -1.49 -6.95 -5.49
N ASN A 12 -2.68 -6.54 -5.92
CA ASN A 12 -3.01 -6.27 -7.32
C ASN A 12 -2.80 -4.79 -7.70
N GLY A 13 -2.22 -3.99 -6.81
CA GLY A 13 -1.88 -2.61 -7.06
C GLY A 13 -0.65 -2.44 -7.96
N ARG A 14 -0.34 -1.17 -8.27
CA ARG A 14 0.91 -0.80 -8.95
C ARG A 14 2.10 -1.14 -8.06
N SER A 15 3.17 -1.67 -8.65
CA SER A 15 4.41 -1.94 -7.92
C SER A 15 4.91 -0.71 -7.18
N LEU A 16 5.20 -0.88 -5.88
CA LEU A 16 5.77 0.15 -5.03
C LEU A 16 7.09 0.69 -5.59
N SER A 17 7.85 -0.15 -6.31
CA SER A 17 9.13 0.24 -6.93
C SER A 17 8.99 1.32 -8.00
N GLU A 18 7.79 1.50 -8.55
CA GLU A 18 7.47 2.46 -9.62
C GLU A 18 6.44 3.51 -9.17
N PHE A 19 6.15 3.55 -7.86
CA PHE A 19 5.12 4.42 -7.33
C PHE A 19 5.69 5.79 -6.94
N GLU A 20 5.08 6.84 -7.48
CA GLU A 20 5.40 8.22 -7.11
C GLU A 20 4.58 8.63 -5.88
N TRP A 21 5.28 8.81 -4.76
CA TRP A 21 4.67 9.15 -3.49
C TRP A 21 4.22 10.62 -3.43
N PRO A 22 2.98 10.91 -2.98
CA PRO A 22 2.60 12.27 -2.60
C PRO A 22 3.29 12.71 -1.30
N LYS A 23 3.40 14.03 -1.12
CA LYS A 23 4.04 14.65 0.06
C LYS A 23 3.40 14.26 1.39
N VAL A 24 2.08 14.24 1.42
CA VAL A 24 1.29 13.76 2.56
C VAL A 24 0.47 12.60 2.06
N THR A 25 0.54 11.46 2.74
CA THR A 25 -0.17 10.25 2.34
C THR A 25 -0.90 9.64 3.52
N ASN A 26 -2.17 9.29 3.31
CA ASN A 26 -2.91 8.40 4.20
C ASN A 26 -2.84 6.99 3.61
N LEU A 27 -2.34 6.03 4.39
CA LEU A 27 -2.31 4.63 3.96
C LEU A 27 -3.55 3.90 4.43
N LEU A 28 -4.18 3.14 3.53
CA LEU A 28 -5.28 2.25 3.86
C LEU A 28 -4.78 0.81 3.81
N LEU A 29 -4.94 0.10 4.92
CA LEU A 29 -4.63 -1.31 5.05
C LEU A 29 -5.90 -2.14 5.02
N GLY A 30 -5.79 -3.33 4.43
CA GLY A 30 -6.82 -4.36 4.50
C GLY A 30 -6.76 -5.16 5.79
N GLU A 31 -7.88 -5.81 6.09
CA GLU A 31 -7.91 -6.84 7.12
C GLU A 31 -7.18 -8.09 6.62
N GLU A 32 -6.58 -8.87 7.53
CA GLU A 32 -5.87 -10.10 7.13
C GLU A 32 -6.87 -11.13 6.57
N GLY A 33 -6.55 -11.74 5.43
CA GLY A 33 -7.46 -12.64 4.72
C GLY A 33 -8.48 -11.93 3.84
N GLN A 34 -9.28 -10.98 4.36
CA GLN A 34 -10.31 -10.30 3.54
C GLN A 34 -9.75 -9.16 2.67
N GLY A 35 -8.66 -8.53 3.09
CA GLY A 35 -8.06 -7.40 2.40
C GLY A 35 -8.92 -6.13 2.50
N ILE A 36 -8.91 -5.33 1.43
CA ILE A 36 -9.62 -4.05 1.35
C ILE A 36 -10.90 -4.23 0.51
N PRO A 37 -12.08 -3.80 1.00
CA PRO A 37 -13.30 -3.79 0.20
C PRO A 37 -13.10 -3.02 -1.11
N GLN A 38 -13.63 -3.55 -2.22
CA GLN A 38 -13.42 -2.95 -3.55
C GLN A 38 -13.81 -1.47 -3.62
N SER A 39 -14.88 -1.06 -2.92
CA SER A 39 -15.33 0.34 -2.85
C SER A 39 -14.33 1.29 -2.18
N LEU A 40 -13.38 0.76 -1.42
CA LEU A 40 -12.34 1.50 -0.71
C LEU A 40 -10.97 1.39 -1.37
N LYS A 41 -10.81 0.64 -2.47
CA LYS A 41 -9.53 0.56 -3.17
C LYS A 41 -9.32 1.82 -4.02
N ARG A 42 -8.24 2.57 -3.75
CA ARG A 42 -7.85 3.77 -4.51
C ARG A 42 -6.34 3.88 -4.57
N ARG A 43 -5.82 4.19 -5.76
CA ARG A 43 -4.38 4.30 -6.04
C ARG A 43 -3.60 3.13 -5.42
N SER A 44 -4.10 1.92 -5.64
CA SER A 44 -3.58 0.75 -4.94
C SER A 44 -2.14 0.46 -5.31
N ILE A 45 -1.34 0.13 -4.30
CA ILE A 45 0.07 -0.24 -4.47
C ILE A 45 0.35 -1.62 -3.90
N SER A 46 1.26 -2.34 -4.56
CA SER A 46 1.73 -3.67 -4.18
C SER A 46 3.21 -3.64 -3.83
N ILE A 47 3.61 -4.45 -2.85
CA ILE A 47 5.03 -4.70 -2.58
C ILE A 47 5.43 -5.92 -3.42
N PRO A 48 6.44 -5.81 -4.30
CA PRO A 48 6.93 -6.97 -5.03
C PRO A 48 7.41 -8.05 -4.06
N ILE A 49 6.84 -9.24 -4.20
CA ILE A 49 7.21 -10.45 -3.45
C ILE A 49 7.38 -11.62 -4.41
N HIS A 50 8.05 -12.68 -3.97
CA HIS A 50 8.20 -13.89 -4.76
C HIS A 50 6.82 -14.56 -4.97
N SER A 51 6.60 -15.19 -6.13
CA SER A 51 5.30 -15.77 -6.51
C SER A 51 4.83 -16.93 -5.61
N GLU A 52 5.74 -17.54 -4.85
CA GLU A 52 5.43 -18.60 -3.88
C GLU A 52 4.90 -18.05 -2.55
N VAL A 53 5.02 -16.74 -2.32
CA VAL A 53 4.49 -16.08 -1.12
C VAL A 53 3.12 -15.51 -1.46
N GLU A 54 2.08 -16.02 -0.79
CA GLU A 54 0.72 -15.56 -1.02
C GLU A 54 0.55 -14.10 -0.62
N SER A 55 1.00 -13.69 0.58
CA SER A 55 0.93 -12.30 1.00
C SER A 55 1.94 -12.00 2.11
N LEU A 56 2.18 -10.71 2.34
CA LEU A 56 2.88 -10.24 3.54
C LEU A 56 1.89 -10.04 4.67
N ASN A 57 2.36 -10.18 5.91
CA ASN A 57 1.65 -9.66 7.07
C ASN A 57 1.32 -8.17 6.87
N ALA A 58 0.12 -7.74 7.27
CA ALA A 58 -0.34 -6.37 7.05
C ALA A 58 0.60 -5.33 7.67
N SER A 59 1.12 -5.58 8.88
CA SER A 59 2.07 -4.69 9.55
C SER A 59 3.40 -4.59 8.80
N ALA A 60 3.92 -5.72 8.30
CA ALA A 60 5.14 -5.72 7.49
C ALA A 60 4.96 -4.93 6.19
N ALA A 61 3.81 -5.10 5.52
CA ALA A 61 3.48 -4.34 4.33
C ALA A 61 3.41 -2.83 4.61
N LEU A 62 2.78 -2.43 5.73
CA LEU A 62 2.74 -1.04 6.16
C LEU A 62 4.13 -0.48 6.44
N SER A 63 4.98 -1.21 7.16
CA SER A 63 6.34 -0.76 7.49
C SER A 63 7.16 -0.50 6.22
N ILE A 64 7.08 -1.39 5.22
CA ILE A 64 7.79 -1.22 3.94
C ILE A 64 7.25 0.00 3.16
N ALA A 65 5.92 0.15 3.10
CA ALA A 65 5.29 1.29 2.42
C ALA A 65 5.69 2.63 3.06
N LEU A 66 5.63 2.73 4.40
CA LEU A 66 6.04 3.93 5.13
C LEU A 66 7.52 4.25 4.94
N TYR A 67 8.38 3.23 4.94
CA TYR A 67 9.80 3.42 4.69
C TYR A 67 10.06 3.96 3.28
N SER A 68 9.43 3.39 2.25
CA SER A 68 9.54 3.89 0.86
C SER A 68 9.03 5.33 0.71
N TRP A 69 7.91 5.66 1.36
CA TRP A 69 7.39 7.03 1.40
C TRP A 69 8.39 7.98 2.07
N SER A 70 8.98 7.59 3.20
CA SER A 70 9.97 8.39 3.91
C SER A 70 11.19 8.69 3.04
N LEU A 71 11.71 7.70 2.30
CA LEU A 71 12.84 7.91 1.39
C LEU A 71 12.50 8.90 0.27
N SER A 72 11.27 8.87 -0.23
CA SER A 72 10.80 9.76 -1.30
C SER A 72 10.59 11.21 -0.85
N ASN A 73 10.38 11.43 0.45
CA ASN A 73 10.12 12.74 1.05
C ASN A 73 11.30 13.30 1.84
N SER A 74 12.42 12.58 1.93
CA SER A 74 13.65 13.04 2.60
C SER A 74 14.56 13.87 1.67
N LYS A 75 14.10 14.21 0.47
CA LYS A 75 14.75 15.12 -0.48
C LYS A 75 13.97 16.43 -0.57
#